data_AF-A0A4S0PZQ2-F1
#
_entry.id   AF-A0A4S0PZQ2-F1
#
_cell.length_a   1.000
_cell.length_b   1.000
_cell.length_c   1.000
_cell.angle_alpha   90.00
_cell.angle_beta   90.00
_cell.angle_gamma   90.00
#
_symmetry.space_group_name_H-M   'P 1'
#
loop_
_entity.id
_entity.type
_entity.pdbx_description
1 polymer ?
#
loop_
_entity_poly.entity_id
_entity_poly.type
_entity_poly.pdbx_seq_one_letter_code
_entity_poly.pdbx_strand_id
1 'polypeptide(L)'
;IYSSTQHPSEVQHMVSHALGVPSNAITVEIRRMGGGFGGKETQGNQFAALAAIAAKRHHRAVKIRPDRDDDMTATGKRHDFVVDYEVGFDDDGNIL
;
A
#
# COMPACT_ATOMS: atom_id res chain seq x y z
N ILE A 1 -4.41 -13.04 8.51
CA ILE A 1 -3.77 -11.70 8.63
C ILE A 1 -4.87 -10.66 8.63
N TYR A 2 -4.96 -9.85 9.67
CA TYR A 2 -5.88 -8.70 9.69
C TYR A 2 -5.14 -7.47 9.18
N SER A 3 -5.58 -6.91 8.05
CA SER A 3 -4.87 -5.78 7.44
C SER A 3 -5.84 -4.66 7.06
N SER A 4 -5.42 -3.41 7.26
CA SER A 4 -6.11 -2.24 6.72
C SER A 4 -5.58 -2.01 5.30
N THR A 5 -6.07 -2.78 4.31
CA THR A 5 -5.63 -2.73 2.92
C THR A 5 -6.81 -2.60 1.94
N GLN A 6 -6.58 -1.93 0.82
CA GLN A 6 -7.49 -1.89 -0.32
C GLN A 6 -7.31 -3.10 -1.25
N HIS A 7 -6.19 -3.83 -1.14
CA HIS A 7 -5.86 -4.95 -2.02
C HIS A 7 -5.47 -6.22 -1.23
N PRO A 8 -6.46 -6.97 -0.67
CA PRO A 8 -6.21 -8.20 0.08
C PRO A 8 -5.39 -9.25 -0.67
N SER A 9 -5.65 -9.42 -1.96
CA SER A 9 -4.98 -10.41 -2.81
C SER A 9 -3.48 -10.10 -2.96
N GLU A 10 -3.13 -8.83 -3.15
CA GLU A 10 -1.73 -8.43 -3.21
C GLU A 10 -1.03 -8.63 -1.86
N VAL A 11 -1.67 -8.25 -0.74
CA VAL A 11 -1.13 -8.55 0.61
C VAL A 11 -0.87 -10.06 0.77
N GLN A 12 -1.81 -10.91 0.34
CA GLN A 12 -1.66 -12.36 0.41
C GLN A 12 -0.42 -12.83 -0.37
N HIS A 13 -0.27 -12.38 -1.61
CA HIS A 13 0.88 -12.72 -2.46
C HIS A 13 2.20 -12.22 -1.88
N MET A 14 2.25 -10.97 -1.42
CA MET A 14 3.46 -10.38 -0.86
C MET A 14 3.91 -11.08 0.43
N VAL A 15 2.97 -11.43 1.31
CA VAL A 15 3.30 -12.18 2.54
C VAL A 15 3.69 -13.63 2.22
N SER A 16 3.00 -14.28 1.27
CA SER A 16 3.35 -15.62 0.78
C SER A 16 4.79 -15.66 0.30
N HIS A 17 5.16 -14.71 -0.56
CA HIS A 17 6.51 -14.56 -1.07
C HIS A 17 7.52 -14.30 0.05
N ALA A 18 7.24 -13.35 0.96
CA ALA A 18 8.13 -13.01 2.06
C ALA A 18 8.38 -14.17 3.05
N LEU A 19 7.39 -15.04 3.26
CA LEU A 19 7.50 -16.18 4.17
C LEU A 19 7.97 -17.48 3.51
N GLY A 20 8.04 -17.52 2.17
CA GLY A 20 8.35 -18.72 1.40
C GLY A 20 7.30 -19.83 1.55
N VAL A 21 6.01 -19.47 1.60
CA VAL A 21 4.88 -20.41 1.75
C VAL A 21 3.86 -20.19 0.63
N PRO A 22 3.06 -21.20 0.23
CA PRO A 22 2.04 -21.00 -0.79
C PRO A 22 0.93 -20.04 -0.32
N SER A 23 0.32 -19.29 -1.24
CA SER A 23 -0.72 -18.30 -0.92
C SER A 23 -1.93 -18.88 -0.19
N ASN A 24 -2.28 -20.16 -0.44
CA ASN A 24 -3.37 -20.84 0.25
C ASN A 24 -3.12 -21.08 1.75
N ALA A 25 -1.87 -20.96 2.21
CA ALA A 25 -1.54 -21.01 3.64
C ALA A 25 -1.81 -19.67 4.36
N ILE A 26 -2.20 -18.62 3.63
CA ILE A 26 -2.41 -17.28 4.16
C ILE A 26 -3.82 -16.81 3.81
N THR A 27 -4.61 -16.47 4.82
CA THR A 27 -5.89 -15.76 4.65
C THR A 27 -5.72 -14.30 5.07
N VAL A 28 -6.17 -13.36 4.25
CA VAL A 28 -6.17 -11.92 4.56
C VAL A 28 -7.61 -11.47 4.80
N GLU A 29 -7.87 -10.86 5.95
CA GLU A 29 -9.20 -10.38 6.35
C GLU A 29 -9.19 -8.88 6.59
N ILE A 30 -10.20 -8.19 6.06
CA ILE A 30 -10.44 -6.75 6.25
C ILE A 30 -11.89 -6.57 6.69
N ARG A 31 -12.12 -5.98 7.87
CA ARG A 31 -13.47 -5.62 8.32
C ARG A 31 -13.92 -4.28 7.77
N ARG A 32 -13.09 -3.25 7.95
CA ARG A 32 -13.29 -1.86 7.48
C ARG A 32 -11.95 -1.12 7.53
N MET A 33 -11.83 -0.06 6.76
CA MET A 33 -10.67 0.85 6.78
C MET A 33 -11.11 2.26 7.17
N GLY A 34 -10.32 2.93 8.02
CA GLY A 34 -10.47 4.36 8.30
C GLY A 34 -9.81 5.22 7.22
N GLY A 35 -10.34 5.17 5.98
CA GLY A 35 -9.77 5.85 4.81
C GLY A 35 -8.57 5.12 4.19
N GLY A 36 -8.40 5.31 2.87
CA GLY A 36 -7.35 4.68 2.05
C GLY A 36 -6.79 5.60 0.97
N PHE A 37 -7.66 6.18 0.13
CA PHE A 37 -7.28 7.18 -0.91
C PHE A 37 -6.13 6.73 -1.83
N GLY A 38 -5.99 5.41 -2.06
CA GLY A 38 -4.92 4.80 -2.86
C GLY A 38 -3.67 4.44 -2.05
N GLY A 39 -3.41 5.13 -0.93
CA GLY A 39 -2.23 4.89 -0.08
C GLY A 39 -2.20 3.52 0.61
N LYS A 40 -3.31 2.78 0.59
CA LYS A 40 -3.42 1.43 1.18
C LYS A 40 -3.65 0.33 0.14
N GLU A 41 -3.46 0.63 -1.14
CA GLU A 41 -3.50 -0.37 -2.21
C GLU A 41 -2.27 -1.27 -2.13
N THR A 42 -1.08 -0.68 -2.28
CA THR A 42 0.19 -1.43 -2.26
C THR A 42 1.03 -1.18 -1.01
N GLN A 43 1.03 0.04 -0.47
CA GLN A 43 1.98 0.41 0.60
C GLN A 43 1.68 -0.26 1.95
N GLY A 44 0.48 -0.82 2.12
CA GLY A 44 0.15 -1.67 3.26
C GLY A 44 0.91 -3.02 3.27
N ASN A 45 1.44 -3.45 2.12
CA ASN A 45 2.11 -4.75 1.97
C ASN A 45 3.36 -4.85 2.86
N GLN A 46 4.15 -3.78 2.97
CA GLN A 46 5.38 -3.80 3.77
C GLN A 46 5.09 -4.11 5.24
N PHE A 47 4.07 -3.47 5.81
CA PHE A 47 3.72 -3.65 7.21
C PHE A 47 3.14 -5.05 7.46
N ALA A 48 2.33 -5.56 6.53
CA ALA A 48 1.80 -6.91 6.61
C ALA A 48 2.91 -7.98 6.53
N ALA A 49 3.87 -7.82 5.62
CA ALA A 49 5.00 -8.73 5.46
C ALA A 49 5.92 -8.71 6.69
N LEU A 50 6.30 -7.54 7.19
CA LEU A 50 7.14 -7.40 8.39
C LEU A 50 6.47 -8.01 9.62
N ALA A 51 5.17 -7.74 9.83
CA ALA A 51 4.41 -8.32 10.94
C ALA A 51 4.36 -9.86 10.83
N ALA A 52 4.16 -10.39 9.62
CA ALA A 52 4.10 -11.83 9.40
C ALA A 52 5.45 -12.52 9.60
N ILE A 53 6.56 -11.92 9.15
CA ILE A 53 7.92 -12.41 9.38
C ILE A 53 8.22 -12.45 10.88
N ALA A 54 7.96 -11.34 11.59
CA ALA A 54 8.18 -11.26 13.03
C ALA A 54 7.30 -12.29 13.78
N ALA A 55 6.04 -12.45 13.38
CA ALA A 55 5.14 -13.43 13.98
C ALA A 55 5.63 -14.87 13.81
N LYS A 56 6.13 -15.22 12.61
CA LYS A 56 6.71 -16.54 12.33
C LYS A 56 7.99 -16.77 13.13
N ARG A 57 8.88 -15.77 13.20
CA ARG A 57 10.16 -15.86 13.93
C ARG A 57 9.97 -16.02 15.44
N HIS A 58 9.01 -15.31 16.02
CA HIS A 58 8.82 -15.26 17.46
C HIS A 58 7.72 -16.18 17.97
N HIS A 59 7.02 -16.90 17.08
CA HIS A 59 5.88 -17.76 17.41
C HIS A 59 4.79 -17.04 18.22
N ARG A 60 4.55 -15.76 17.91
CA ARG A 60 3.60 -14.91 18.63
C ARG A 60 2.88 -13.98 17.66
N ALA A 61 1.64 -13.63 17.99
CA ALA A 61 0.92 -12.63 17.21
C ALA A 61 1.64 -11.26 17.30
N VAL A 62 1.84 -10.63 16.15
CA VAL A 62 2.48 -9.31 16.03
C VAL A 62 1.50 -8.33 15.41
N LYS A 63 1.47 -7.10 15.95
CA LYS A 63 0.67 -6.00 15.43
C LYS A 63 1.59 -4.82 15.13
N ILE A 64 1.50 -4.32 13.91
CA ILE A 64 2.14 -3.07 13.52
C ILE A 64 1.04 -2.03 13.29
N ARG A 65 1.19 -0.88 13.95
CA ARG A 65 0.39 0.31 13.72
C ARG A 65 1.38 1.47 13.73
N PRO A 66 1.85 1.93 12.55
CA PRO A 66 2.80 3.03 12.52
C PRO A 66 2.16 4.28 13.14
N ASP A 67 2.98 5.06 13.82
CA ASP A 67 2.61 6.42 14.19
C ASP A 67 2.59 7.29 12.92
N ARG A 68 2.00 8.48 13.01
CA ARG A 68 1.72 9.32 11.85
C ARG A 68 2.99 9.64 11.04
N ASP A 69 4.08 9.94 11.73
CA ASP A 69 5.31 10.37 11.09
C ASP A 69 5.98 9.19 10.37
N ASP A 70 6.01 8.02 10.99
CA ASP A 70 6.48 6.78 10.35
C ASP A 70 5.65 6.42 9.12
N ASP A 71 4.32 6.54 9.20
CA ASP A 71 3.41 6.29 8.09
C ASP A 71 3.68 7.25 6.91
N MET A 72 3.86 8.54 7.21
CA MET A 72 4.14 9.57 6.20
C MET A 72 5.50 9.35 5.51
N THR A 73 6.52 8.91 6.24
CA THR A 73 7.83 8.60 5.65
C THR A 73 7.81 7.29 4.87
N ALA A 74 7.12 6.26 5.37
CA ALA A 74 7.22 4.91 4.81
C ALA A 74 6.28 4.64 3.63
N THR A 75 5.12 5.31 3.54
CA THR A 75 4.10 5.00 2.52
C THR A 75 4.13 5.93 1.31
N GLY A 76 4.82 7.08 1.42
CA GLY A 76 4.85 8.07 0.35
C GLY A 76 3.46 8.68 0.08
N LYS A 77 3.38 9.52 -0.96
CA LYS A 77 2.14 10.21 -1.35
C LYS A 77 2.03 10.23 -2.88
N ARG A 78 1.16 11.09 -3.41
CA ARG A 78 1.06 11.39 -4.83
C ARG A 78 2.44 11.82 -5.35
N HIS A 79 2.77 11.38 -6.56
CA HIS A 79 3.95 11.83 -7.27
C HIS A 79 3.89 13.34 -7.49
N ASP A 80 5.01 14.02 -7.29
CA ASP A 80 5.14 15.41 -7.67
C ASP A 80 5.13 15.51 -9.21
N PHE A 81 4.49 16.57 -9.72
CA PHE A 81 4.46 16.87 -11.15
C PHE A 81 5.04 18.26 -11.37
N VAL A 82 5.95 18.37 -12.33
CA VAL A 82 6.37 19.64 -12.92
C VAL A 82 5.98 19.54 -14.39
N VAL A 83 5.24 20.53 -14.87
CA VAL A 83 4.76 20.57 -16.25
C VAL A 83 5.08 21.94 -16.81
N ASP A 84 5.98 21.98 -17.78
CA ASP A 84 6.29 23.15 -18.59
C ASP A 84 5.65 22.94 -19.97
N TYR A 85 4.76 23.84 -20.35
CA TYR A 85 4.14 23.81 -21.67
C TYR A 85 3.95 25.22 -22.23
N GLU A 86 4.12 25.34 -23.55
CA GLU A 86 3.74 26.50 -24.34
C GLU A 86 2.63 26.06 -25.29
N VAL A 87 1.56 26.84 -25.40
CA VAL A 87 0.41 26.50 -26.24
C VAL A 87 0.02 27.69 -27.09
N GLY A 88 -0.02 27.49 -28.40
CA GLY A 88 -0.58 28.43 -29.37
C GLY A 88 -2.04 28.09 -29.68
N PHE A 89 -2.84 29.11 -29.97
CA PHE A 89 -4.24 28.96 -30.34
C PHE A 89 -4.61 29.98 -31.43
N ASP A 90 -5.64 29.68 -32.20
CA ASP A 90 -6.19 30.58 -33.22
C ASP A 90 -7.04 31.72 -32.61
N ASP A 91 -7.49 32.67 -33.44
CA ASP A 91 -8.27 33.82 -32.95
C ASP A 91 -9.63 33.43 -32.32
N ASP A 92 -10.13 32.22 -32.65
CA ASP A 92 -11.37 31.66 -32.08
C ASP A 92 -11.11 30.89 -30.76
N GLY A 93 -9.85 30.78 -30.32
CA GLY A 93 -9.46 30.11 -29.08
C GLY A 93 -9.23 28.60 -29.23
N ASN A 94 -9.22 28.06 -30.45
CA ASN A 94 -8.93 26.65 -30.68
C ASN A 94 -7.43 26.39 -30.57
N ILE A 95 -7.07 25.47 -29.68
CA ILE A 95 -5.71 24.93 -29.60
C ILE A 95 -5.49 24.03 -30.82
N LEU A 96 -4.52 24.37 -31.67
CA LEU A 96 -4.14 23.61 -32.87
C LEU A 96 -3.11 22.52 -32.56
#